data_AF-A0A7S3CKS0-F1
#
_entry.id   AF-A0A7S3CKS0-F1
#
_cell.length_a   1.000
_cell.length_b   1.000
_cell.length_c   1.000
_cell.angle_alpha   90.00
_cell.angle_beta   90.00
_cell.angle_gamma   90.00
#
_symmetry.space_group_name_H-M   'P 1'
#
loop_
_entity.id
_entity.type
_entity.pdbx_description
1 polymer ?
#
loop_
_entity_poly.entity_id
_entity_poly.type
_entity_poly.pdbx_seq_one_letter_code
_entity_poly.pdbx_strand_id
1 'polypeptide(L)'
;MTEKPSGSRKNMNQVEINAQWEEAVKKENRGRVLNEHFDFNPKKLLVITDKPTSINKLNAVSSSKGKDSQESMDALKKKLEILTTIPKKKYPYPMTAAQEIGWDDDTMFQIHKPKYGFNRQTYAETWFANEYVTTFHKSPFAIEKNVVDPAKK
;
A
#
# COMPACT_ATOMS: atom_id res chain seq x y z
N MET A 1 -27.50 11.69 -57.29
CA MET A 1 -26.33 12.34 -57.91
C MET A 1 -25.66 13.19 -56.84
N THR A 2 -24.48 12.79 -56.36
CA THR A 2 -23.72 13.56 -55.36
C THR A 2 -22.38 13.90 -55.98
N GLU A 3 -22.21 15.17 -56.32
CA GLU A 3 -21.01 15.69 -56.98
C GLU A 3 -19.81 15.59 -56.03
N LYS A 4 -18.75 14.92 -56.48
CA LYS A 4 -17.45 14.92 -55.79
C LYS A 4 -16.82 16.30 -55.98
N PRO A 5 -16.33 16.96 -54.92
CA PRO A 5 -15.60 18.21 -55.09
C PRO A 5 -14.26 17.93 -55.78
N SER A 6 -14.20 18.25 -57.08
CA SER A 6 -13.00 18.28 -57.89
C SER A 6 -12.18 19.53 -57.56
N GLY A 7 -11.56 19.54 -56.37
CA GLY A 7 -10.58 20.56 -56.01
C GLY A 7 -9.25 20.26 -56.67
N SER A 8 -8.90 20.96 -57.74
CA SER A 8 -7.54 20.99 -58.29
C SER A 8 -6.59 21.44 -57.17
N ARG A 9 -5.67 20.56 -56.74
CA ARG A 9 -4.67 20.91 -55.74
C ARG A 9 -3.77 21.98 -56.36
N LYS A 10 -3.95 23.24 -55.95
CA LYS A 10 -2.96 24.29 -56.24
C LYS A 10 -1.60 23.75 -55.79
N ASN A 11 -0.61 23.81 -56.66
CA ASN A 11 0.78 23.54 -56.30
C ASN A 11 1.15 24.53 -55.19
N MET A 12 1.20 24.02 -53.96
CA MET A 12 1.44 24.81 -52.76
C MET A 12 2.83 25.42 -52.83
N ASN A 13 2.95 26.70 -52.46
CA ASN A 13 4.25 27.36 -52.41
C ASN A 13 5.07 26.77 -51.25
N GLN A 14 6.41 26.82 -51.34
CA GLN A 14 7.30 26.30 -50.31
C GLN A 14 7.02 26.93 -48.93
N VAL A 15 6.62 28.20 -48.91
CA VAL A 15 6.22 28.91 -47.68
C VAL A 15 4.98 28.29 -47.04
N GLU A 16 4.01 27.86 -47.84
CA GLU A 16 2.77 27.24 -47.36
C GLU A 16 3.02 25.82 -46.85
N ILE A 17 3.93 25.08 -47.50
CA ILE A 17 4.39 23.76 -47.04
C ILE A 17 5.08 23.89 -45.67
N ASN A 18 5.96 24.87 -45.52
CA ASN A 18 6.66 25.12 -44.27
C ASN A 18 5.68 25.56 -43.16
N ALA A 19 4.68 26.38 -43.48
CA ALA A 19 3.66 26.79 -42.53
C ALA A 19 2.80 25.61 -42.04
N GLN A 20 2.39 24.69 -42.93
CA GLN A 20 1.72 23.46 -42.53
C GLN A 20 2.59 22.59 -41.62
N TRP A 21 3.88 22.49 -41.94
CA TRP A 21 4.82 21.72 -41.13
C TRP A 21 4.99 22.32 -39.73
N GLU A 22 5.15 23.64 -39.60
CA GLU A 22 5.22 24.31 -38.30
C GLU A 22 3.95 24.11 -37.47
N GLU A 23 2.77 24.15 -38.10
CA GLU A 23 1.49 23.96 -37.43
C GLU A 23 1.32 22.50 -36.96
N ALA A 24 1.78 21.54 -37.75
CA ALA A 24 1.84 20.12 -37.37
C ALA A 24 2.80 19.88 -36.19
N VAL A 25 4.00 20.45 -36.24
CA VAL A 25 4.99 20.36 -35.15
C VAL A 25 4.47 21.03 -33.88
N LYS A 26 3.80 22.18 -33.97
CA LYS A 26 3.15 22.84 -32.82
C LYS A 26 2.04 21.98 -32.22
N LYS A 27 1.22 21.32 -33.04
CA LYS A 27 0.17 20.41 -32.58
C LYS A 27 0.76 19.19 -31.88
N GLU A 28 1.82 18.61 -32.43
CA GLU A 28 2.50 17.47 -31.83
C GLU A 28 3.15 17.84 -30.49
N ASN A 29 3.87 18.97 -30.43
CA ASN A 29 4.51 19.44 -29.21
C ASN A 29 3.51 19.78 -28.10
N ARG A 30 2.30 20.23 -28.45
CA ARG A 30 1.24 20.52 -27.47
C ARG A 30 0.70 19.27 -26.78
N GLY A 31 0.78 18.10 -27.41
CA GLY A 31 0.37 16.82 -26.83
C GLY A 31 1.46 16.14 -25.98
N ARG A 32 2.72 16.55 -26.13
CA ARG A 32 3.88 16.01 -25.40
C ARG A 32 4.08 16.71 -24.05
N VAL A 33 3.05 16.75 -23.22
CA VAL A 33 3.19 17.23 -21.84
C VAL A 33 3.58 16.04 -20.97
N LEU A 34 4.79 16.09 -20.42
CA LEU A 34 5.20 15.13 -19.40
C LEU A 34 4.26 15.29 -18.21
N ASN A 35 3.64 14.21 -17.75
CA ASN A 35 2.84 14.28 -16.54
C ASN A 35 3.78 14.45 -15.34
N GLU A 36 3.97 15.69 -14.91
CA GLU A 36 4.77 16.05 -13.75
C GLU A 36 4.01 15.85 -12.43
N HIS A 37 2.72 15.50 -12.49
CA HIS A 37 1.94 15.17 -11.32
C HIS A 37 2.23 13.74 -10.85
N PHE A 38 3.21 13.62 -9.97
CA PHE A 38 3.51 12.38 -9.27
C PHE A 38 2.41 12.07 -8.26
N ASP A 39 1.67 10.98 -8.50
CA ASP A 39 0.75 10.37 -7.53
C ASP A 39 1.12 8.90 -7.37
N PHE A 40 1.02 8.37 -6.16
CA PHE A 40 1.35 6.97 -5.88
C PHE A 40 0.14 6.23 -5.34
N ASN A 41 0.05 4.94 -5.66
CA ASN A 41 -0.88 4.05 -5.01
C ASN A 41 -0.23 3.48 -3.74
N PRO A 42 -0.67 3.89 -2.54
CA PRO A 42 -0.03 3.47 -1.30
C PRO A 42 -0.19 1.97 -1.01
N LYS A 43 -1.16 1.28 -1.62
CA LYS A 43 -1.28 -0.19 -1.51
C LYS A 43 -0.18 -0.95 -2.26
N LYS A 44 0.52 -0.27 -3.18
CA LYS A 44 1.57 -0.85 -4.04
C LYS A 44 2.94 -0.21 -3.78
N LEU A 45 3.11 0.52 -2.69
CA LEU A 45 4.40 1.11 -2.33
C LEU A 45 5.36 0.02 -1.85
N LEU A 46 6.45 -0.17 -2.59
CA LEU A 46 7.59 -0.97 -2.17
C LEU A 46 8.66 -0.02 -1.63
N VAL A 47 9.08 -0.24 -0.38
CA VAL A 47 10.17 0.53 0.21
C VAL A 47 11.48 -0.03 -0.32
N ILE A 48 12.06 0.64 -1.32
CA ILE A 48 13.41 0.36 -1.80
C ILE A 48 14.34 1.23 -0.96
N THR A 49 15.00 0.62 0.02
CA THR A 49 16.05 1.30 0.77
C THR A 49 17.28 1.47 -0.13
N ASP A 50 17.91 2.64 -0.07
CA ASP A 50 19.18 2.86 -0.75
C ASP A 50 20.25 1.88 -0.24
N LYS A 51 21.30 1.72 -1.06
CA LYS A 51 22.49 0.97 -0.63
C LYS A 51 23.03 1.58 0.67
N PRO A 52 23.51 0.76 1.63
CA PRO A 52 24.00 1.26 2.93
C PRO A 52 25.19 2.23 2.82
N THR A 53 25.90 2.22 1.69
CA THR A 53 27.01 3.12 1.38
C THR A 53 26.59 4.40 0.66
N SER A 54 25.30 4.55 0.35
CA SER A 54 24.73 5.76 -0.21
C SER A 54 24.80 6.88 0.83
N ILE A 55 25.69 7.85 0.63
CA ILE A 55 25.62 9.12 1.36
C ILE A 55 24.28 9.76 0.99
N ASN A 56 23.38 9.91 1.97
CA ASN A 56 22.03 10.46 1.81
C ASN A 56 22.05 11.83 1.10
N LYS A 57 21.96 11.82 -0.23
CA LYS A 57 21.91 13.05 -1.06
C LYS A 57 20.59 13.81 -0.87
N LEU A 58 19.56 13.16 -0.33
CA LEU A 58 18.25 13.75 -0.08
C LEU A 58 18.30 14.90 0.95
N ASN A 59 19.18 14.81 1.95
CA ASN A 59 19.31 15.87 2.96
C ASN A 59 20.11 17.08 2.46
N ALA A 60 20.85 16.96 1.35
CA ALA A 60 21.65 18.04 0.78
C ALA A 60 20.88 18.93 -0.22
N VAL A 61 19.70 18.49 -0.67
CA VAL A 61 18.88 19.17 -1.70
C VAL A 61 17.80 20.09 -1.11
N SER A 62 17.67 20.12 0.22
CA SER A 62 16.66 20.92 0.94
C SER A 62 16.87 22.43 0.86
N SER A 63 17.98 22.92 0.30
CA SER A 63 18.29 24.35 0.21
C SER A 63 17.92 25.00 -1.13
N SER A 64 17.48 24.26 -2.16
CA SER A 64 17.32 24.84 -3.51
C SER A 64 16.07 24.46 -4.31
N LYS A 65 15.10 23.71 -3.76
CA LYS A 65 13.86 23.36 -4.49
C LYS A 65 12.68 24.22 -4.05
N GLY A 66 12.11 24.93 -5.02
CA GLY A 66 11.06 25.95 -4.86
C GLY A 66 9.76 25.46 -4.21
N LYS A 67 8.93 26.43 -3.79
CA LYS A 67 7.67 26.25 -3.04
C LYS A 67 6.76 25.14 -3.60
N ASP A 68 6.71 24.97 -4.92
CA ASP A 68 5.89 23.96 -5.60
C ASP A 68 6.25 22.51 -5.21
N SER A 69 7.52 22.24 -4.90
CA SER A 69 7.96 20.92 -4.43
C SER A 69 7.55 20.64 -2.98
N GLN A 70 7.34 21.68 -2.17
CA GLN A 70 6.90 21.53 -0.79
C GLN A 70 5.38 21.30 -0.72
N GLU A 71 4.62 22.04 -1.52
CA GLU A 71 3.17 21.90 -1.63
C GLU A 71 2.74 20.51 -2.12
N SER A 72 3.47 19.95 -3.09
CA SER A 72 3.24 18.58 -3.57
C SER A 72 3.58 17.52 -2.51
N MET A 73 4.66 17.69 -1.75
CA MET A 73 5.01 16.79 -0.65
C MET A 73 4.01 16.85 0.51
N ASP A 74 3.49 18.03 0.83
CA ASP A 74 2.48 18.18 1.87
C ASP A 74 1.11 17.62 1.44
N ALA A 75 0.76 17.73 0.15
CA ALA A 75 -0.41 17.04 -0.40
C ALA A 75 -0.29 15.52 -0.30
N LEU A 76 0.90 14.96 -0.59
CA LEU A 76 1.16 13.52 -0.45
C LEU A 76 1.10 13.06 1.00
N LYS A 77 1.65 13.82 1.95
CA LYS A 77 1.54 13.54 3.39
C LYS A 77 0.08 13.52 3.85
N LYS A 78 -0.73 14.52 3.46
CA LYS A 78 -2.16 14.56 3.79
C LYS A 78 -2.91 13.35 3.23
N LYS A 79 -2.62 12.94 1.98
CA LYS A 79 -3.21 11.72 1.40
C LYS A 79 -2.85 10.46 2.20
N LEU A 80 -1.58 10.31 2.58
CA LEU A 80 -1.14 9.18 3.41
C LEU A 80 -1.84 9.17 4.76
N GLU A 81 -1.92 10.33 5.42
CA GLU A 81 -2.58 10.48 6.70
C GLU A 81 -4.04 10.03 6.62
N ILE A 82 -4.81 10.56 5.65
CA ILE A 82 -6.22 10.20 5.41
C ILE A 82 -6.40 8.68 5.19
N LEU A 83 -5.45 8.01 4.56
CA LEU A 83 -5.54 6.57 4.29
C LEU A 83 -5.16 5.71 5.50
N THR A 84 -4.26 6.19 6.35
CA THR A 84 -3.90 5.51 7.62
C THR A 84 -4.84 5.85 8.76
N THR A 85 -5.68 6.88 8.62
CA THR A 85 -6.60 7.27 9.69
C THR A 85 -7.64 6.19 9.97
N ILE A 86 -7.99 6.10 11.25
CA ILE A 86 -9.05 5.21 11.75
C ILE A 86 -10.38 5.60 11.09
N PRO A 87 -11.18 4.63 10.60
CA PRO A 87 -12.45 4.90 9.89
C PRO A 87 -13.39 5.88 10.60
N LYS A 88 -13.50 5.84 11.93
CA LYS A 88 -14.29 6.79 12.74
C LYS A 88 -13.90 8.25 12.60
N LYS A 89 -12.62 8.54 12.37
CA LYS A 89 -12.14 9.90 12.15
C LYS A 89 -12.49 10.41 10.75
N LYS A 90 -12.71 9.48 9.82
CA LYS A 90 -12.96 9.76 8.41
C LYS A 90 -14.45 9.85 8.08
N TYR A 91 -15.28 9.02 8.74
CA TYR A 91 -16.70 8.92 8.47
C TYR A 91 -17.51 9.04 9.78
N PRO A 92 -18.66 9.74 9.77
CA PRO A 92 -19.51 9.84 10.95
C PRO A 92 -20.17 8.49 11.32
N TYR A 93 -20.37 7.62 10.33
CA TYR A 93 -21.09 6.34 10.46
C TYR A 93 -20.31 5.22 9.74
N PRO A 94 -20.48 3.94 10.14
CA PRO A 94 -19.87 2.82 9.44
C PRO A 94 -20.45 2.72 8.03
N MET A 95 -19.59 2.60 7.02
CA MET A 95 -20.04 2.49 5.62
C MET A 95 -20.19 1.04 5.14
N THR A 96 -19.68 0.07 5.91
CA THR A 96 -19.67 -1.35 5.53
C THR A 96 -20.06 -2.21 6.72
N ALA A 97 -20.68 -3.37 6.47
CA ALA A 97 -21.04 -4.32 7.52
C ALA A 97 -19.84 -4.77 8.37
N ALA A 98 -18.66 -4.88 7.76
CA ALA A 98 -17.43 -5.20 8.50
C ALA A 98 -17.01 -4.09 9.47
N GLN A 99 -17.28 -2.83 9.14
CA GLN A 99 -17.01 -1.70 10.05
C GLN A 99 -18.03 -1.63 11.19
N GLU A 100 -19.27 -2.06 10.96
CA GLU A 100 -20.34 -2.07 11.95
C GLU A 100 -19.98 -2.91 13.18
N ILE A 101 -19.40 -4.10 12.98
CA ILE A 101 -19.07 -5.06 14.05
C ILE A 101 -18.15 -4.45 15.14
N GLY A 102 -17.22 -3.56 14.76
CA GLY A 102 -16.28 -2.91 15.69
C GLY A 102 -16.53 -1.42 15.86
N TRP A 103 -17.65 -0.89 15.36
CA TRP A 103 -17.85 0.56 15.35
C TRP A 103 -18.05 1.13 16.74
N ASP A 104 -18.66 0.42 17.68
CA ASP A 104 -18.89 0.97 19.03
C ASP A 104 -17.96 0.39 20.09
N ASP A 105 -16.95 -0.38 19.69
CA ASP A 105 -16.08 -1.08 20.64
C ASP A 105 -15.32 -0.10 21.56
N ASP A 106 -14.79 1.00 21.04
CA ASP A 106 -14.07 2.00 21.86
C ASP A 106 -14.93 2.62 22.99
N THR A 107 -16.23 2.79 22.77
CA THR A 107 -17.14 3.45 23.73
C THR A 107 -17.85 2.45 24.62
N MET A 108 -18.23 1.30 24.08
CA MET A 108 -19.05 0.30 24.76
C MET A 108 -18.22 -0.78 25.45
N PHE A 109 -16.95 -0.98 25.06
CA PHE A 109 -16.10 -2.01 25.66
C PHE A 109 -15.93 -1.83 27.17
N GLN A 110 -15.76 -0.58 27.66
CA GLN A 110 -15.63 -0.35 29.10
C GLN A 110 -16.90 -0.68 29.89
N ILE A 111 -18.07 -0.50 29.27
CA ILE A 111 -19.38 -0.76 29.89
C ILE A 111 -19.66 -2.27 29.93
N HIS A 112 -19.34 -2.97 28.85
CA HIS A 112 -19.58 -4.42 28.71
C HIS A 112 -18.38 -5.27 29.09
N LYS A 113 -17.31 -4.66 29.63
CA LYS A 113 -16.11 -5.40 30.04
C LYS A 113 -16.49 -6.44 31.10
N PRO A 114 -16.07 -7.71 30.96
CA PRO A 114 -16.31 -8.70 31.98
C PRO A 114 -15.67 -8.26 33.30
N LYS A 115 -16.47 -8.24 34.37
CA LYS A 115 -16.02 -7.84 35.71
C LYS A 115 -14.91 -8.75 36.25
N TYR A 116 -14.92 -10.01 35.83
CA TYR A 116 -13.94 -11.01 36.22
C TYR A 116 -13.33 -11.64 34.96
N GLY A 117 -12.01 -11.60 34.87
CA GLY A 117 -11.27 -12.36 33.87
C GLY A 117 -11.12 -13.79 34.37
N PHE A 118 -11.90 -14.73 33.83
CA PHE A 118 -11.68 -16.16 34.04
C PHE A 118 -10.66 -16.73 33.05
N ASN A 119 -9.59 -15.97 32.79
CA ASN A 119 -8.51 -16.44 31.94
C ASN A 119 -7.80 -17.60 32.66
N ARG A 120 -7.59 -18.70 31.94
CA ARG A 120 -6.84 -19.84 32.46
C ARG A 120 -5.40 -19.38 32.69
N GLN A 121 -4.96 -19.43 33.93
CA GLN A 121 -3.57 -19.14 34.29
C GLN A 121 -2.71 -20.35 33.91
N THR A 122 -1.51 -20.08 33.41
CA THR A 122 -0.50 -21.11 33.21
C THR A 122 0.20 -21.36 34.54
N TYR A 123 0.22 -22.61 34.97
CA TYR A 123 0.97 -23.07 36.14
C TYR A 123 2.30 -23.71 35.74
N ALA A 124 3.15 -24.00 36.72
CA ALA A 124 4.48 -24.58 36.51
C ALA A 124 4.43 -25.90 35.73
N GLU A 125 3.41 -26.71 35.96
CA GLU A 125 3.20 -27.99 35.28
C GLU A 125 2.89 -27.80 33.79
N THR A 126 2.06 -26.81 33.46
CA THR A 126 1.78 -26.42 32.06
C THR A 126 3.02 -25.87 31.36
N TRP A 127 3.85 -25.11 32.09
CA TRP A 127 5.10 -24.58 31.54
C TRP A 127 6.08 -25.71 31.24
N PHE A 128 6.27 -26.62 32.20
CA PHE A 128 7.06 -27.84 32.03
C PHE A 128 6.55 -28.69 30.86
N ALA A 129 5.24 -28.90 30.76
CA ALA A 129 4.67 -29.71 29.68
C ALA A 129 4.93 -29.08 28.30
N ASN A 130 4.84 -27.75 28.18
CA ASN A 130 5.20 -27.04 26.96
C ASN A 130 6.69 -27.18 26.64
N GLU A 131 7.57 -26.96 27.63
CA GLU A 131 9.02 -27.07 27.44
C GLU A 131 9.43 -28.50 27.03
N TYR A 132 8.84 -29.52 27.66
CA TYR A 132 9.08 -30.93 27.34
C TYR A 132 8.69 -31.26 25.90
N VAL A 133 7.54 -30.75 25.43
CA VAL A 133 7.12 -30.93 24.03
C VAL A 133 8.09 -30.24 23.07
N THR A 134 8.58 -29.05 23.42
CA THR A 134 9.54 -28.33 22.55
C THR A 134 10.91 -28.99 22.49
N THR A 135 11.37 -29.60 23.59
CA THR A 135 12.72 -30.18 23.72
C THR A 135 12.79 -31.62 23.24
N PHE A 136 11.78 -32.44 23.56
CA PHE A 136 11.78 -33.87 23.25
C PHE A 136 10.83 -34.24 22.10
N HIS A 137 10.10 -33.26 21.53
CA HIS A 137 9.11 -33.43 20.47
C HIS A 137 8.05 -34.50 20.77
N LYS A 138 7.84 -34.78 22.06
CA LYS A 138 6.91 -35.76 22.59
C LYS A 138 6.17 -35.15 23.78
N SER A 139 4.93 -35.55 24.00
CA SER A 139 4.18 -35.15 25.20
C SER A 139 4.71 -35.90 26.42
N PRO A 140 4.90 -35.25 27.58
CA PRO A 140 5.29 -35.94 28.82
C PRO A 140 4.21 -36.90 29.34
N PHE A 141 2.98 -36.80 28.82
CA PHE A 141 1.85 -37.67 29.16
C PHE A 141 1.60 -38.76 28.11
N ALA A 142 2.49 -38.92 27.12
CA ALA A 142 2.35 -39.96 26.11
C ALA A 142 2.66 -41.33 26.72
N ILE A 143 1.72 -42.27 26.63
CA ILE A 143 1.93 -43.66 27.04
C ILE A 143 2.79 -44.34 25.96
N GLU A 144 4.00 -44.75 26.33
CA GLU A 144 4.80 -45.62 25.47
C GLU A 144 4.16 -47.01 25.45
N LYS A 145 3.63 -47.40 24.29
CA LYS A 145 3.28 -48.79 24.06
C LYS A 145 4.58 -49.57 23.99
N ASN A 146 4.85 -50.40 25.00
CA ASN A 146 5.95 -51.36 24.94
C ASN A 146 5.76 -52.23 23.69
N VAL A 147 6.55 -51.97 22.66
CA VAL A 147 6.66 -52.85 21.49
C VAL A 147 7.44 -54.05 21.99
N VAL A 148 6.72 -55.10 22.39
CA VAL A 148 7.34 -56.40 22.67
C VAL A 148 7.85 -56.91 21.33
N ASP A 149 9.16 -56.83 21.11
CA ASP A 149 9.79 -57.41 19.94
C ASP A 149 9.43 -58.91 19.88
N PRO A 150 8.82 -59.41 18.79
CA PRO A 150 8.48 -60.81 18.70
C PRO A 150 9.80 -61.61 18.76
N ALA A 151 9.93 -62.44 19.79
CA ALA A 151 11.09 -63.27 20.04
C ALA A 151 11.53 -63.96 18.74
N LYS A 152 12.75 -63.65 18.28
CA LYS A 152 13.33 -64.28 17.09
C LYS A 152 13.47 -65.77 17.40
N LYS A 153 12.71 -66.58 16.66
CA LYS A 153 12.81 -68.05 16.63
C LYS A 153 14.14 -68.51 16.06
#